data_AF-A0AAV9QPW8-F1
#
_entry.id   AF-A0AAV9QPW8-F1
#
_cell.length_a   1.000
_cell.length_b   1.000
_cell.length_c   1.000
_cell.angle_alpha   90.00
_cell.angle_beta   90.00
_cell.angle_gamma   90.00
#
_symmetry.space_group_name_H-M   'P 1'
#
loop_
_entity.id
_entity.type
_entity.pdbx_description
1 polymer ?
#
loop_
_entity_poly.entity_id
_entity_poly.type
_entity_poly.pdbx_seq_one_letter_code
_entity_poly.pdbx_strand_id
1 'polypeptide(L)'
;MKFRGKIIDIACLNHFTRVVTTISKLTKTCVLRLTLDNLFFILSGKVTNGGVSMWCELLQANFFHEYQMEGVSSEFNEICLEVSPENLSRALKTVQCAKSVKIKLTKKHCACLTIAAELPTLSSISRVVTHDVPVDVIPRRLWQELKEPSMPDFDVSIYLPPLKTMKNVVDRMKNLSNFLVGFTGPGCPEVQVQLKAGPVYL
;
A
#
# COMPACT_ATOMS: atom_id res chain seq x y z
N MET A 1 -13.80 4.72 17.62
CA MET A 1 -13.13 4.65 16.30
C MET A 1 -14.07 5.12 15.21
N LYS A 2 -13.73 6.24 14.57
CA LYS A 2 -14.40 6.77 13.38
C LYS A 2 -13.33 7.26 12.42
N PHE A 3 -13.57 7.08 11.13
CA PHE A 3 -12.70 7.60 10.08
C PHE A 3 -13.56 8.10 8.92
N ARG A 4 -13.21 9.28 8.41
CA ARG A 4 -13.82 9.90 7.24
C ARG A 4 -12.77 10.72 6.49
N GLY A 5 -12.39 10.24 5.30
CA GLY A 5 -11.60 10.98 4.32
C GLY A 5 -12.44 11.37 3.11
N LYS A 6 -12.17 12.52 2.50
CA LYS A 6 -12.76 12.95 1.23
C LYS A 6 -11.68 13.41 0.26
N ILE A 7 -11.69 12.84 -0.93
CA ILE A 7 -10.83 13.20 -2.06
C ILE A 7 -11.71 13.89 -3.10
N ILE A 8 -11.27 15.05 -3.60
CA ILE A 8 -12.00 15.82 -4.62
C ILE A 8 -11.19 15.87 -5.92
N ASP A 9 -9.88 16.04 -5.81
CA ASP A 9 -9.02 16.09 -6.99
C ASP A 9 -8.83 14.70 -7.62
N ILE A 10 -9.11 14.63 -8.92
CA ILE A 10 -8.95 13.44 -9.77
C ILE A 10 -7.47 13.03 -9.84
N ALA A 11 -6.53 13.99 -9.84
CA ALA A 11 -5.10 13.69 -9.86
C ALA A 11 -4.67 12.97 -8.57
N CYS A 12 -5.07 13.49 -7.42
CA CYS A 12 -4.88 12.85 -6.11
C CYS A 12 -5.53 11.47 -6.04
N LEU A 13 -6.76 11.33 -6.53
CA LEU A 13 -7.46 10.04 -6.56
C LEU A 13 -6.73 9.00 -7.42
N ASN A 14 -6.28 9.39 -8.61
CA ASN A 14 -5.53 8.51 -9.50
C ASN A 14 -4.17 8.14 -8.90
N HIS A 15 -3.51 9.08 -8.24
CA HIS A 15 -2.27 8.80 -7.51
C HIS A 15 -2.52 7.78 -6.39
N PHE A 16 -3.50 8.02 -5.52
CA PHE A 16 -3.86 7.08 -4.44
C PHE A 16 -4.20 5.69 -4.98
N THR A 17 -4.99 5.63 -6.07
CA THR A 17 -5.35 4.36 -6.74
C THR A 17 -4.13 3.62 -7.28
N ARG A 18 -3.12 4.32 -7.83
CA ARG A 18 -1.87 3.71 -8.31
C ARG A 18 -1.03 3.14 -7.17
N VAL A 19 -0.95 3.85 -6.04
CA VAL A 19 -0.24 3.37 -4.84
C VAL A 19 -0.90 2.08 -4.32
N VAL A 20 -2.22 2.10 -4.08
CA VAL A 20 -2.95 0.91 -3.63
C VAL A 20 -2.86 -0.24 -4.64
N THR A 21 -2.90 0.06 -5.93
CA THR A 21 -2.73 -0.95 -6.99
C THR A 21 -1.33 -1.57 -6.96
N THR A 22 -0.30 -0.80 -6.61
CA THR A 22 1.06 -1.30 -6.47
C THR A 22 1.16 -2.22 -5.27
N ILE A 23 0.62 -1.81 -4.13
CA ILE A 23 0.56 -2.62 -2.90
C ILE A 23 -0.21 -3.92 -3.12
N SER A 24 -1.32 -3.89 -3.87
CA SER A 24 -2.09 -5.10 -4.20
C SER A 24 -1.33 -6.15 -5.02
N LYS A 25 -0.25 -5.75 -5.72
CA LYS A 25 0.62 -6.68 -6.45
C LYS A 25 1.72 -7.27 -5.57
N LEU A 26 2.02 -6.63 -4.44
CA LEU A 26 3.07 -7.04 -3.51
C LEU A 26 2.54 -8.01 -2.46
N THR A 27 1.31 -7.81 -1.97
CA THR A 27 0.72 -8.64 -0.92
C THR A 27 -0.78 -8.85 -1.08
N LYS A 28 -1.28 -9.97 -0.56
CA LYS A 28 -2.71 -10.31 -0.49
C LYS A 28 -3.42 -9.61 0.67
N THR A 29 -2.70 -9.37 1.77
CA THR A 29 -3.18 -8.70 2.98
C THR A 29 -2.14 -7.70 3.47
N CYS A 30 -2.60 -6.55 3.97
CA CYS A 30 -1.73 -5.55 4.56
C CYS A 30 -2.43 -4.87 5.73
N VAL A 31 -1.64 -4.28 6.62
CA VAL A 31 -2.14 -3.44 7.69
C VAL A 31 -2.20 -2.00 7.20
N LEU A 32 -3.38 -1.40 7.26
CA LEU A 32 -3.62 0.02 7.07
C LEU A 32 -3.67 0.69 8.45
N ARG A 33 -2.66 1.49 8.75
CA ARG A 33 -2.61 2.32 9.96
C ARG A 33 -2.93 3.77 9.60
N LEU A 34 -3.94 4.31 10.25
CA LEU A 34 -4.42 5.68 10.07
C LEU A 34 -4.03 6.50 11.30
N THR A 35 -3.39 7.63 11.07
CA THR A 35 -3.00 8.62 12.07
C THR A 35 -3.53 10.00 11.64
N LEU A 36 -3.39 11.03 12.48
CA LEU A 36 -3.89 12.37 12.15
C LEU A 36 -3.26 12.96 10.88
N ASP A 37 -1.98 12.70 10.65
CA ASP A 37 -1.20 13.32 9.57
C ASP A 37 -0.87 12.35 8.43
N ASN A 38 -0.82 11.05 8.73
CA ASN A 38 -0.28 10.04 7.83
C ASN A 38 -1.17 8.79 7.73
N LEU A 39 -1.10 8.14 6.57
CA LEU A 39 -1.58 6.79 6.33
C LEU A 39 -0.38 5.89 6.07
N PHE A 40 -0.35 4.74 6.74
CA PHE A 40 0.70 3.75 6.57
C PHE A 40 0.12 2.45 6.04
N PHE A 41 0.74 1.90 4.99
CA PHE A 41 0.51 0.53 4.54
C PHE A 41 1.71 -0.31 4.96
N ILE A 42 1.45 -1.27 5.83
CA ILE A 42 2.47 -2.08 6.48
C ILE A 42 2.27 -3.54 6.07
N LEU A 43 3.34 -4.17 5.60
CA LEU A 43 3.45 -5.61 5.45
C LEU A 43 4.53 -6.08 6.42
N SER A 44 4.14 -6.91 7.39
CA SER A 44 5.09 -7.58 8.27
C SER A 44 5.39 -8.96 7.69
N GLY A 45 6.60 -9.14 7.17
CA GLY A 45 7.04 -10.42 6.64
C GLY A 45 7.21 -11.43 7.76
N LYS A 46 6.33 -12.43 7.87
CA LYS A 46 6.57 -13.58 8.75
C LYS A 46 7.70 -14.44 8.15
N VAL A 47 8.67 -14.79 9.00
CA VAL A 47 9.97 -15.40 8.66
C VAL A 47 9.88 -16.70 7.85
N THR A 48 8.73 -17.38 7.86
CA THR A 48 8.59 -18.74 7.31
C THR A 48 8.73 -18.85 5.78
N ASN A 49 8.59 -17.75 5.03
CA ASN A 49 8.65 -17.74 3.55
C ASN A 49 9.64 -16.69 2.98
N GLY A 50 10.75 -16.40 3.66
CA GLY A 50 11.70 -15.37 3.19
C GLY A 50 11.13 -13.94 3.28
N GLY A 51 10.43 -13.68 4.39
CA GLY A 51 9.49 -12.58 4.61
C GLY A 51 9.94 -11.22 4.06
N VAL A 52 9.23 -10.74 3.03
CA VAL A 52 9.32 -9.37 2.56
C VAL A 52 8.53 -8.48 3.52
N SER A 53 9.19 -7.47 4.08
CA SER A 53 8.54 -6.41 4.83
C SER A 53 8.41 -5.17 3.96
N MET A 54 7.31 -4.44 4.10
CA MET A 54 7.04 -3.20 3.36
C MET A 54 6.52 -2.16 4.34
N TRP A 55 7.11 -0.98 4.30
CA TRP A 55 6.62 0.21 4.98
C TRP A 55 6.35 1.29 3.93
N CYS A 56 5.08 1.66 3.76
CA CYS A 56 4.67 2.72 2.84
C CYS A 56 3.93 3.80 3.62
N GLU A 57 4.56 4.97 3.71
CA GLU A 57 4.00 6.16 4.35
C GLU A 57 3.42 7.11 3.31
N LEU A 58 2.25 7.67 3.60
CA LEU A 58 1.54 8.63 2.77
C LEU A 58 1.03 9.78 3.63
N LEU A 59 1.47 11.00 3.33
CA LEU A 59 0.92 12.23 3.94
C LEU A 59 -0.53 12.42 3.52
N GLN A 60 -1.45 12.48 4.50
CA GLN A 60 -2.88 12.61 4.23
C GLN A 60 -3.19 13.89 3.45
N ALA A 61 -2.47 14.98 3.75
CA ALA A 61 -2.63 16.30 3.15
C ALA A 61 -2.40 16.30 1.62
N ASN A 62 -1.67 15.32 1.09
CA ASN A 62 -1.42 15.21 -0.35
C ASN A 62 -2.60 14.59 -1.12
N PHE A 63 -3.55 13.98 -0.42
CA PHE A 63 -4.64 13.22 -1.04
C PHE A 63 -6.03 13.71 -0.61
N PHE A 64 -6.22 13.98 0.68
CA PHE A 64 -7.53 14.25 1.27
C PHE A 64 -7.76 15.75 1.41
N HIS A 65 -8.90 16.22 0.91
CA HIS A 65 -9.40 17.57 1.14
C HIS A 65 -10.04 17.70 2.53
N GLU A 66 -10.75 16.66 2.97
CA GLU A 66 -11.25 16.55 4.34
C GLU A 66 -10.72 15.24 4.93
N TYR A 67 -10.05 15.31 6.08
CA TYR A 67 -9.56 14.14 6.81
C TYR A 67 -9.96 14.27 8.27
N GLN A 68 -10.78 13.34 8.74
CA GLN A 68 -11.26 13.29 10.11
C GLN A 68 -11.12 11.86 10.62
N MET A 69 -10.42 11.70 11.72
CA MET A 69 -10.32 10.43 12.41
C MET A 69 -10.43 10.61 13.92
N GLU A 70 -11.00 9.61 14.56
CA GLU A 70 -11.14 9.51 16.02
C GLU A 70 -10.77 8.08 16.38
N GLY A 71 -9.69 7.90 17.13
CA GLY A 71 -9.16 6.59 17.52
C GLY A 71 -10.02 5.86 18.55
N VAL A 72 -9.38 5.02 19.36
CA VAL A 72 -10.04 4.30 20.46
C VAL A 72 -10.11 5.17 21.73
N SER A 73 -9.05 5.93 21.97
CA SER A 73 -8.88 6.80 23.14
C SER A 73 -8.13 8.07 22.72
N SER A 74 -8.26 9.14 23.51
CA SER A 74 -7.51 10.39 23.34
C SER A 74 -6.00 10.20 23.43
N GLU A 75 -5.54 9.21 24.21
CA GLU A 75 -4.11 8.86 24.33
C GLU A 75 -3.57 8.03 23.16
N PHE A 76 -4.45 7.32 22.45
CA PHE A 76 -4.10 6.41 21.35
C PHE A 76 -4.98 6.72 20.15
N ASN A 77 -4.74 7.88 19.54
CA ASN A 77 -5.52 8.40 18.44
C ASN A 77 -5.06 7.82 17.09
N GLU A 78 -5.03 6.50 17.00
CA GLU A 78 -4.68 5.77 15.80
C GLU A 78 -5.73 4.69 15.49
N ILE A 79 -5.80 4.26 14.25
CA ILE A 79 -6.68 3.15 13.83
C ILE A 79 -5.86 2.20 12.97
N CYS A 80 -5.65 0.97 13.44
CA CYS A 80 -4.99 -0.10 12.69
C CYS A 80 -6.03 -1.10 12.20
N LEU A 81 -6.07 -1.30 10.88
CA LEU A 81 -7.00 -2.19 10.20
C LEU A 81 -6.22 -3.18 9.36
N GLU A 82 -6.61 -4.45 9.37
CA GLU A 82 -6.18 -5.41 8.35
C GLU A 82 -7.13 -5.30 7.16
N VAL A 83 -6.57 -5.12 5.97
CA VAL A 83 -7.32 -4.96 4.73
C VAL A 83 -6.68 -5.79 3.62
N SER A 84 -7.51 -6.29 2.70
CA SER A 84 -7.01 -6.80 1.42
C SER A 84 -6.82 -5.64 0.43
N PRO A 85 -5.57 -5.27 0.08
CA PRO A 85 -5.34 -4.19 -0.88
C PRO A 85 -5.88 -4.51 -2.27
N GLU A 86 -6.10 -5.78 -2.63
CA GLU A 86 -6.78 -6.16 -3.87
C GLU A 86 -8.23 -5.67 -3.92
N ASN A 87 -8.99 -5.88 -2.83
CA ASN A 87 -10.37 -5.43 -2.74
C ASN A 87 -10.45 -3.90 -2.76
N LEU A 88 -9.54 -3.23 -2.04
CA LEU A 88 -9.43 -1.78 -2.06
C LEU A 88 -9.08 -1.24 -3.45
N SER A 89 -8.10 -1.86 -4.13
CA SER A 89 -7.69 -1.53 -5.50
C SER A 89 -8.85 -1.66 -6.48
N ARG A 90 -9.63 -2.74 -6.39
CA ARG A 90 -10.80 -2.97 -7.24
C ARG A 90 -11.87 -1.89 -7.03
N ALA A 91 -12.16 -1.54 -5.78
CA ALA A 91 -13.12 -0.50 -5.43
C ALA A 91 -12.65 0.91 -5.83
N LEU A 92 -11.35 1.20 -5.82
CA LEU A 92 -10.81 2.50 -6.25
C LEU A 92 -10.81 2.65 -7.78
N LYS A 93 -10.54 1.57 -8.53
CA LYS A 93 -10.54 1.58 -10.00
C LYS A 93 -11.90 1.90 -10.60
N THR A 94 -13.00 1.48 -9.97
CA THR A 94 -14.36 1.79 -10.43
C THR A 94 -14.71 3.27 -10.25
N VAL A 95 -14.04 3.96 -9.33
CA VAL A 95 -14.32 5.37 -8.99
C VAL A 95 -13.24 6.33 -9.49
N GLN A 96 -12.25 5.87 -10.27
CA GLN A 96 -11.11 6.68 -10.74
C GLN A 96 -11.49 7.97 -11.50
N CYS A 97 -12.67 8.00 -12.12
CA CYS A 97 -13.20 9.15 -12.85
C CYS A 97 -14.24 9.96 -12.03
N ALA A 98 -14.39 9.68 -10.73
CA ALA A 98 -15.37 10.35 -9.88
C ALA A 98 -15.01 11.82 -9.64
N LYS A 99 -16.04 12.66 -9.49
CA LYS A 99 -15.91 14.07 -9.09
C LYS A 99 -15.52 14.20 -7.61
N SER A 100 -16.02 13.30 -6.78
CA SER A 100 -15.66 13.25 -5.36
C SER A 100 -15.71 11.81 -4.85
N VAL A 101 -14.82 11.47 -3.94
CA VAL A 101 -14.75 10.15 -3.29
C VAL A 101 -14.68 10.36 -1.79
N LYS A 102 -15.60 9.73 -1.07
CA LYS A 102 -15.67 9.72 0.40
C LYS A 102 -15.33 8.32 0.88
N ILE A 103 -14.29 8.19 1.70
CA ILE A 103 -13.87 6.95 2.33
C ILE A 103 -14.23 7.02 3.81
N LYS A 104 -14.99 6.05 4.32
CA LYS A 104 -15.46 6.04 5.69
C LYS A 104 -15.33 4.67 6.32
N LEU A 105 -14.95 4.63 7.59
CA LEU A 105 -15.06 3.40 8.38
C LEU A 105 -16.51 3.27 8.87
N THR A 106 -17.18 2.20 8.47
CA THR A 106 -18.56 1.90 8.87
C THR A 106 -18.64 0.53 9.54
N LYS A 107 -19.65 0.35 10.38
CA LYS A 107 -19.98 -0.95 10.98
C LYS A 107 -21.35 -1.36 10.46
N LYS A 108 -21.37 -2.29 9.52
CA LYS A 108 -22.60 -2.94 9.04
C LYS A 108 -22.74 -4.27 9.79
N HIS A 109 -22.74 -5.40 9.08
CA HIS A 109 -22.61 -6.72 9.70
C HIS A 109 -21.19 -6.97 10.22
N CYS A 110 -20.18 -6.50 9.49
CA CYS A 110 -18.78 -6.46 9.89
C CYS A 110 -18.24 -5.02 9.76
N ALA A 111 -17.00 -4.79 10.21
CA ALA A 111 -16.32 -3.53 9.97
C ALA A 111 -15.96 -3.44 8.48
N CYS A 112 -16.33 -2.33 7.84
CA CYS A 112 -16.08 -2.10 6.42
C CYS A 112 -15.49 -0.72 6.19
N LEU A 113 -14.55 -0.62 5.26
CA LEU A 113 -14.15 0.63 4.66
C LEU A 113 -15.09 0.91 3.47
N THR A 114 -16.06 1.78 3.69
CA THR A 114 -17.04 2.19 2.67
C THR A 114 -16.47 3.32 1.82
N ILE A 115 -16.38 3.08 0.52
CA ILE A 115 -15.98 4.05 -0.50
C ILE A 115 -17.22 4.47 -1.26
N ALA A 116 -17.66 5.72 -1.07
CA ALA A 116 -18.80 6.31 -1.76
C ALA A 116 -18.31 7.41 -2.70
N ALA A 117 -18.59 7.28 -4.00
CA ALA A 117 -18.10 8.19 -5.03
C ALA A 117 -19.23 8.77 -5.86
N GLU A 118 -19.14 10.06 -6.16
CA GLU A 118 -20.05 10.78 -7.05
C GLU A 118 -19.45 10.79 -8.46
N LEU A 119 -20.04 10.02 -9.37
CA LEU A 119 -19.56 9.93 -10.75
C LEU A 119 -20.05 11.10 -11.59
N PRO A 120 -19.27 11.54 -12.59
CA PRO A 120 -19.72 12.51 -13.57
C PRO A 120 -20.85 11.93 -14.42
N THR A 121 -21.93 12.69 -14.58
CA THR A 121 -23.10 12.32 -15.39
C THR A 121 -23.46 13.47 -16.32
N LEU A 122 -23.98 13.12 -17.50
CA LEU A 122 -24.58 14.07 -18.45
C LEU A 122 -26.04 14.39 -18.13
N SER A 123 -26.66 13.63 -17.21
CA SER A 123 -28.01 13.84 -16.69
C SER A 123 -28.01 14.73 -15.44
N SER A 124 -29.12 15.42 -15.18
CA SER A 124 -29.34 16.24 -13.97
C SER A 124 -29.30 15.46 -12.64
N ILE A 125 -29.38 14.13 -12.70
CA ILE A 125 -29.29 13.25 -11.53
C ILE A 125 -27.84 12.76 -11.34
N SER A 126 -27.30 12.99 -10.14
CA SER A 126 -25.97 12.51 -9.74
C SER A 126 -25.98 10.99 -9.52
N ARG A 127 -25.02 10.26 -10.11
CA ARG A 127 -24.82 8.83 -9.85
C ARG A 127 -23.83 8.65 -8.70
N VAL A 128 -24.26 7.94 -7.67
CA VAL A 128 -23.40 7.59 -6.53
C VAL A 128 -23.11 6.09 -6.58
N VAL A 129 -21.82 5.75 -6.59
CA VAL A 129 -21.36 4.36 -6.48
C VAL A 129 -20.82 4.15 -5.08
N THR A 130 -21.26 3.09 -4.42
CA THR A 130 -20.79 2.73 -3.07
C THR A 130 -20.21 1.32 -3.09
N HIS A 131 -19.00 1.18 -2.57
CA HIS A 131 -18.31 -0.08 -2.37
C HIS A 131 -18.01 -0.27 -0.89
N ASP A 132 -18.34 -1.42 -0.34
CA ASP A 132 -17.96 -1.79 1.03
C ASP A 132 -16.82 -2.80 0.98
N VAL A 133 -15.65 -2.41 1.48
CA VAL A 133 -14.48 -3.29 1.58
C VAL A 133 -14.41 -3.83 3.01
N PRO A 134 -14.53 -5.14 3.25
CA PRO A 134 -14.42 -5.68 4.60
C PRO A 134 -13.01 -5.45 5.17
N VAL A 135 -12.96 -5.09 6.45
CA VAL A 135 -11.71 -4.87 7.19
C VAL A 135 -11.79 -5.50 8.57
N ASP A 136 -10.65 -5.96 9.08
CA ASP A 136 -10.56 -6.48 10.43
C ASP A 136 -9.86 -5.46 11.33
N VAL A 137 -10.44 -5.19 12.50
CA VAL A 137 -9.87 -4.22 13.44
C VAL A 137 -8.76 -4.88 14.23
N ILE A 138 -7.55 -4.35 14.14
CA ILE A 138 -6.39 -4.93 14.83
C ILE A 138 -6.41 -4.50 16.31
N PRO A 139 -6.41 -5.45 17.26
CA PRO A 139 -6.37 -5.13 18.68
C PRO A 139 -5.06 -4.40 19.08
N ARG A 140 -5.17 -3.46 20.01
CA ARG A 140 -4.05 -2.61 20.48
C ARG A 140 -2.80 -3.36 20.92
N ARG A 141 -2.97 -4.57 21.48
CA ARG A 141 -1.86 -5.42 21.92
C ARG A 141 -0.86 -5.73 20.80
N LEU A 142 -1.33 -5.76 19.54
CA LEU A 142 -0.50 -6.05 18.37
C LEU A 142 0.11 -4.79 17.74
N TRP A 143 -0.23 -3.59 18.22
CA TRP A 143 0.27 -2.36 17.61
C TRP A 143 1.76 -2.14 17.84
N GLN A 144 2.34 -2.76 18.87
CA GLN A 144 3.78 -2.72 19.11
C GLN A 144 4.58 -3.40 18.00
N GLU A 145 4.00 -4.38 17.32
CA GLU A 145 4.61 -5.09 16.18
C GLU A 145 4.47 -4.30 14.86
N LEU A 146 3.64 -3.25 14.83
CA LEU A 146 3.37 -2.42 13.66
C LEU A 146 4.22 -1.14 13.64
N LYS A 147 5.46 -1.24 14.13
CA LYS A 147 6.42 -0.14 14.12
C LYS A 147 7.30 -0.19 12.88
N GLU A 148 7.77 0.99 12.49
CA GLU A 148 8.73 1.11 11.39
C GLU A 148 9.99 0.30 11.75
N PRO A 149 10.48 -0.56 10.84
CA PRO A 149 11.71 -1.29 11.08
C PRO A 149 12.87 -0.30 11.14
N SER A 150 13.71 -0.41 12.18
CA SER A 150 14.94 0.37 12.26
C SER A 150 15.86 0.00 11.10
N MET A 151 16.29 1.00 10.35
CA MET A 151 17.24 0.84 9.26
C MET A 151 18.61 0.46 9.84
N PRO A 152 19.16 -0.74 9.58
CA PRO A 152 20.50 -1.09 10.03
C PRO A 152 21.55 -0.32 9.23
N ASP A 153 22.77 -0.22 9.75
CA ASP A 153 23.88 0.37 9.02
C ASP A 153 24.19 -0.44 7.74
N PHE A 154 24.48 0.28 6.65
CA PHE A 154 24.79 -0.33 5.36
C PHE A 154 26.28 -0.23 5.05
N ASP A 155 26.86 -1.31 4.55
CA ASP A 155 28.24 -1.31 4.04
C ASP A 155 28.35 -0.58 2.68
N VAL A 156 27.29 -0.64 1.87
CA VAL A 156 27.25 -0.08 0.51
C VAL A 156 25.86 0.48 0.21
N SER A 157 25.80 1.70 -0.34
CA SER A 157 24.58 2.33 -0.86
C SER A 157 24.75 2.65 -2.35
N ILE A 158 23.78 2.26 -3.18
CA ILE A 158 23.80 2.50 -4.63
C ILE A 158 22.50 3.15 -5.09
N TYR A 159 22.58 3.97 -6.12
CA TYR A 159 21.40 4.46 -6.81
C TYR A 159 20.89 3.39 -7.78
N LEU A 160 19.59 3.14 -7.74
CA LEU A 160 18.98 2.20 -8.67
C LEU A 160 18.91 2.78 -10.08
N PRO A 161 19.23 1.99 -11.12
CA PRO A 161 18.98 2.37 -12.49
C PRO A 161 17.46 2.46 -12.76
N PRO A 162 17.03 2.97 -13.93
CA PRO A 162 15.62 3.07 -14.26
C PRO A 162 14.86 1.75 -14.02
N LEU A 163 13.92 1.76 -13.07
CA LEU A 163 13.20 0.56 -12.61
C LEU A 163 12.49 -0.20 -13.72
N LYS A 164 12.10 0.50 -14.80
CA LYS A 164 11.49 -0.12 -15.99
C LYS A 164 12.46 -1.04 -16.72
N THR A 165 13.72 -0.62 -16.88
CA THR A 165 14.77 -1.43 -17.49
C THR A 165 15.10 -2.61 -16.60
N MET A 166 15.26 -2.37 -15.29
CA MET A 166 15.52 -3.43 -14.32
C MET A 166 14.39 -4.46 -14.30
N LYS A 167 13.12 -4.04 -14.31
CA LYS A 167 11.97 -4.93 -14.39
C LYS A 167 12.03 -5.82 -15.63
N ASN A 168 12.30 -5.25 -16.81
CA ASN A 168 12.37 -6.03 -18.05
C ASN A 168 13.47 -7.08 -18.02
N VAL A 169 14.62 -6.76 -17.42
CA VAL A 169 15.75 -7.67 -17.25
C VAL A 169 15.36 -8.80 -16.27
N VAL A 170 14.82 -8.46 -15.09
CA VAL A 170 14.36 -9.43 -14.09
C VAL A 170 13.25 -10.34 -14.64
N ASP A 171 12.31 -9.81 -15.41
CA ASP A 171 11.21 -10.56 -16.03
C ASP A 171 11.71 -11.59 -17.06
N ARG A 172 12.85 -11.36 -17.72
CA ARG A 172 13.49 -12.34 -18.60
C ARG A 172 14.31 -13.35 -17.80
N MET A 173 15.02 -12.88 -16.77
CA MET A 173 15.92 -13.71 -15.95
C MET A 173 15.17 -14.70 -15.05
N LYS A 174 13.98 -14.35 -14.55
CA LYS A 174 13.16 -15.25 -13.71
C LYS A 174 12.77 -16.55 -14.43
N ASN A 175 12.73 -16.54 -15.76
CA ASN A 175 12.44 -17.74 -16.56
C ASN A 175 13.62 -18.72 -16.61
N LEU A 176 14.84 -18.25 -16.29
CA LEU A 176 16.08 -19.02 -16.35
C LEU A 176 16.49 -19.53 -14.97
N SER A 177 16.34 -18.72 -13.92
CA SER A 177 16.64 -19.14 -12.54
C SER A 177 15.81 -18.38 -11.50
N ASN A 178 15.54 -19.04 -10.37
CA ASN A 178 14.87 -18.44 -9.21
C ASN A 178 15.80 -17.59 -8.33
N PHE A 179 17.11 -17.62 -8.61
CA PHE A 179 18.12 -16.86 -7.87
C PHE A 179 18.69 -15.75 -8.74
N LEU A 180 18.81 -14.57 -8.16
CA LEU A 180 19.40 -13.37 -8.75
C LEU A 180 20.46 -12.85 -7.79
N VAL A 181 21.68 -12.64 -8.28
CA VAL A 181 22.79 -12.09 -7.48
C VAL A 181 23.17 -10.73 -8.07
N GLY A 182 23.06 -9.69 -7.24
CA GLY A 182 23.55 -8.36 -7.56
C GLY A 182 24.99 -8.20 -7.06
N PHE A 183 25.88 -7.74 -7.91
CA PHE A 183 27.24 -7.36 -7.55
C PHE A 183 27.42 -5.86 -7.73
N THR A 184 28.06 -5.23 -6.74
CA THR A 184 28.53 -3.85 -6.81
C THR A 184 30.01 -3.85 -6.46
N GLY A 185 30.85 -3.43 -7.39
CA GLY A 185 32.29 -3.32 -7.14
C GLY A 185 32.60 -2.11 -6.24
N PRO A 186 33.62 -2.18 -5.36
CA PRO A 186 34.03 -1.01 -4.58
C PRO A 186 34.48 0.12 -5.53
N GLY A 187 33.80 1.27 -5.47
CA GLY A 187 34.08 2.44 -6.32
C GLY A 187 33.31 2.50 -7.65
N CYS A 188 32.51 1.48 -7.98
CA CYS A 188 31.65 1.50 -9.17
C CYS A 188 30.18 1.71 -8.79
N PRO A 189 29.52 2.80 -9.23
CA PRO A 189 28.08 2.99 -9.03
C PRO A 189 27.22 2.09 -9.93
N GLU A 190 27.83 1.30 -10.82
CA GLU A 190 27.13 0.37 -11.70
C GLU A 190 26.71 -0.90 -10.96
N VAL A 191 25.39 -1.15 -10.97
CA VAL A 191 24.79 -2.38 -10.48
C VAL A 191 24.90 -3.45 -11.56
N GLN A 192 25.72 -4.47 -11.35
CA GLN A 192 25.78 -5.63 -12.24
C GLN A 192 24.89 -6.75 -11.71
N VAL A 193 23.94 -7.19 -12.52
CA VAL A 193 23.04 -8.29 -12.19
C VAL A 193 23.51 -9.55 -12.91
N GLN A 194 23.90 -10.58 -12.16
CA GLN A 194 24.32 -11.87 -12.71
C GLN A 194 23.41 -13.00 -12.21
N LEU A 195 23.13 -13.96 -13.10
CA LEU A 195 22.51 -15.23 -12.73
C LEU A 195 23.61 -16.21 -12.35
N LYS A 196 23.58 -16.70 -11.10
CA LYS A 196 24.30 -17.91 -10.74
C LYS A 196 23.37 -19.11 -10.93
N ALA A 197 23.54 -19.83 -12.03
CA ALA A 197 23.05 -21.20 -12.14
C ALA A 197 24.06 -22.11 -11.41
N GLY A 198 23.86 -22.32 -10.11
CA GLY A 198 24.61 -23.32 -9.35
C GLY A 198 24.05 -24.73 -9.59
N PRO A 199 24.86 -25.79 -9.50
CA PRO A 199 24.38 -27.16 -9.65
C PRO A 199 23.40 -27.49 -8.53
N VAL A 200 22.29 -28.12 -8.90
CA VAL A 200 21.40 -28.81 -7.95
C VAL A 200 22.23 -29.95 -7.36
N TYR A 201 22.75 -29.78 -6.14
CA TYR A 201 23.17 -30.93 -5.35
C TYR A 201 21.89 -31.61 -4.84
N LEU A 202 21.75 -32.89 -5.23
CA LEU A 202 20.69 -33.83 -4.87
C LEU A 202 20.46 -33.89 -3.35
#